data_AF-A0A2V6IGV4-F1
#
_entry.id   AF-A0A2V6IGV4-F1
#
_cell.length_a   1.000
_cell.length_b   1.000
_cell.length_c   1.000
_cell.angle_alpha   90.00
_cell.angle_beta   90.00
_cell.angle_gamma   90.00
#
_symmetry.space_group_name_H-M   'P 1'
#
loop_
_entity.id
_entity.type
_entity.pdbx_description
1 polymer ?
#
loop_
_entity_poly.entity_id
_entity_poly.type
_entity_poly.pdbx_seq_one_letter_code
_entity_poly.pdbx_strand_id
1 'polypeptide(L)'
;MKFINLTRHTEIGANSYYFEAGGRRLILDCGMHPKDAGENALPNWKPIEGQTIDAILITHAHQDHIGTLPVLMRHQPHARVFMTEATSEIGSLLLHNSVNVMTRQR
;
A
#
# COMPACT_ATOMS: atom_id res chain seq x y z
N MET A 1 10.10 12.40 -15.34
CA MET A 1 9.37 12.21 -14.08
C MET A 1 8.01 11.63 -14.41
N LYS A 2 7.51 10.65 -13.64
CA LYS A 2 6.14 10.12 -13.76
C LYS A 2 5.49 10.13 -12.38
N PHE A 3 4.21 10.47 -12.35
CA PHE A 3 3.37 10.36 -11.17
C PHE A 3 2.05 9.74 -11.61
N ILE A 4 1.75 8.53 -11.14
CA ILE A 4 0.62 7.73 -11.60
C ILE A 4 -0.24 7.41 -10.38
N ASN A 5 -1.53 7.74 -10.48
CA ASN A 5 -2.51 7.30 -9.49
C ASN A 5 -2.76 5.79 -9.64
N LEU A 6 -2.58 5.04 -8.56
CA LEU A 6 -2.84 3.60 -8.50
C LEU A 6 -4.14 3.28 -7.75
N THR A 7 -4.90 4.28 -7.29
CA THR A 7 -6.24 4.02 -6.75
C THR A 7 -7.12 3.40 -7.83
N ARG A 8 -7.89 2.38 -7.45
CA ARG A 8 -8.73 1.63 -8.40
C ARG A 8 -9.93 2.47 -8.87
N HIS A 9 -10.41 3.34 -7.99
CA HIS A 9 -11.52 4.23 -8.19
C HIS A 9 -11.12 5.67 -7.78
N THR A 10 -11.84 6.66 -8.29
CA THR A 10 -11.65 8.08 -7.91
C THR A 10 -12.45 8.37 -6.64
N GLU A 11 -12.02 7.80 -5.51
CA GLU A 11 -12.73 7.87 -4.23
C GLU A 11 -11.77 7.82 -3.02
N ILE A 12 -12.34 7.79 -1.81
CA ILE A 12 -11.59 7.68 -0.55
C ILE A 12 -11.38 6.19 -0.22
N GLY A 13 -10.13 5.74 -0.31
CA GLY A 13 -9.71 4.41 0.11
C GLY A 13 -8.64 3.83 -0.82
N ALA A 14 -7.95 2.78 -0.38
CA ALA A 14 -6.87 2.13 -1.13
C ALA A 14 -5.83 3.11 -1.71
N ASN A 15 -5.44 4.13 -0.93
CA ASN A 15 -4.50 5.15 -1.37
C ASN A 15 -3.17 4.51 -1.79
N SER A 16 -2.76 4.77 -3.03
CA SER A 16 -1.47 4.36 -3.54
C SER A 16 -1.12 5.13 -4.81
N TYR A 17 0.13 5.56 -4.91
CA TYR A 17 0.64 6.32 -6.04
C TYR A 17 2.02 5.81 -6.43
N TYR A 18 2.27 5.74 -7.73
CA TYR A 18 3.60 5.47 -8.26
C TYR A 18 4.29 6.78 -8.60
N PHE A 19 5.54 6.91 -8.17
CA PHE A 19 6.38 8.05 -8.49
C PHE A 19 7.73 7.60 -9.05
N GLU A 20 8.11 8.16 -10.19
CA GLU A 20 9.38 7.87 -10.87
C GLU A 20 10.13 9.18 -11.15
N ALA A 21 11.32 9.32 -10.56
CA ALA A 21 12.20 10.46 -10.79
C ALA A 21 13.66 10.06 -10.56
N GLY A 22 14.59 10.64 -11.33
CA GLY A 22 16.03 10.39 -11.15
C GLY A 22 16.43 8.91 -11.28
N GLY A 23 15.71 8.13 -12.10
CA GLY A 23 15.94 6.68 -12.24
C GLY A 23 15.47 5.84 -11.05
N ARG A 24 14.79 6.43 -10.07
CA ARG A 24 14.20 5.74 -8.91
C ARG A 24 12.70 5.59 -9.07
N ARG A 25 12.18 4.48 -8.57
CA ARG A 25 10.77 4.10 -8.60
C ARG A 25 10.25 3.89 -7.18
N LEU A 26 9.27 4.69 -6.80
CA LEU A 26 8.72 4.75 -5.47
C LEU A 26 7.23 4.44 -5.50
N ILE A 27 6.75 3.80 -4.44
CA ILE A 27 5.32 3.73 -4.12
C ILE A 27 5.06 4.63 -2.92
N LEU A 28 4.07 5.50 -3.04
CA LEU A 28 3.56 6.33 -1.95
C LEU A 28 2.25 5.72 -1.49
N ASP A 29 2.23 5.21 -0.26
CA ASP A 29 1.13 4.47 0.35
C ASP A 29 0.70 3.19 -0.40
N CYS A 30 0.08 2.28 0.34
CA CYS A 30 -0.49 1.03 -0.13
C CYS A 30 -1.68 0.65 0.76
N GLY A 31 -2.77 1.38 0.58
CA GLY A 31 -4.00 1.21 1.33
C GLY A 31 -4.81 -0.02 0.98
N MET A 32 -5.79 -0.32 1.83
CA MET A 32 -6.90 -1.22 1.55
C MET A 32 -8.21 -0.42 1.49
N HIS A 33 -9.09 -0.70 0.53
CA HIS A 33 -10.41 -0.09 0.48
C HIS A 33 -11.31 -0.64 1.60
N PRO A 34 -11.96 0.20 2.44
CA PRO A 34 -12.66 -0.25 3.63
C PRO A 34 -14.01 -0.94 3.35
N LYS A 35 -14.57 -0.79 2.15
CA LYS A 35 -15.90 -1.33 1.79
C LYS A 35 -15.85 -2.50 0.81
N ASP A 36 -14.71 -2.72 0.17
CA ASP A 36 -14.53 -3.82 -0.78
C ASP A 36 -13.80 -4.99 -0.14
N ALA A 37 -13.84 -6.13 -0.82
CA ALA A 37 -13.17 -7.35 -0.40
C ALA A 37 -12.34 -7.97 -1.53
N GLY A 38 -11.36 -8.79 -1.14
CA GLY A 38 -10.46 -9.46 -2.08
C GLY A 38 -9.66 -8.47 -2.92
N GLU A 39 -9.39 -8.82 -4.18
CA GLU A 39 -8.61 -8.01 -5.12
C GLU A 39 -9.21 -6.61 -5.39
N ASN A 40 -10.53 -6.43 -5.22
CA ASN A 40 -11.15 -5.13 -5.41
C ASN A 40 -10.77 -4.13 -4.31
N ALA A 41 -10.36 -4.63 -3.14
CA ALA A 41 -9.91 -3.78 -2.03
C ALA A 41 -8.46 -3.31 -2.18
N LEU A 42 -7.71 -3.83 -3.16
CA LEU A 42 -6.30 -3.49 -3.38
C LEU A 42 -6.18 -2.31 -4.35
N PRO A 43 -5.06 -1.55 -4.29
CA PRO A 43 -4.71 -0.62 -5.33
C PRO A 43 -4.49 -1.35 -6.67
N ASN A 44 -4.71 -0.63 -7.78
CA ASN A 44 -4.47 -1.15 -9.11
C ASN A 44 -2.99 -1.05 -9.49
N TRP A 45 -2.24 -2.13 -9.27
CA TRP A 45 -0.82 -2.20 -9.64
C TRP A 45 -0.55 -2.58 -11.10
N LYS A 46 -1.59 -2.83 -11.93
CA LYS A 46 -1.41 -3.15 -13.36
C LYS A 46 -0.58 -2.11 -14.13
N PRO A 47 -0.72 -0.79 -13.92
CA PRO A 47 0.06 0.22 -14.64
C PRO A 47 1.58 0.13 -14.41
N ILE A 48 2.00 -0.57 -13.35
CA ILE A 48 3.40 -0.73 -12.95
C ILE A 48 3.84 -2.19 -12.97
N GLU A 49 3.08 -3.05 -13.64
CA GLU A 49 3.43 -4.46 -13.79
C GLU A 49 4.81 -4.61 -14.47
N GLY A 50 5.64 -5.50 -13.94
CA GLY A 50 7.02 -5.69 -14.39
C GLY A 50 8.03 -4.63 -13.92
N GLN A 51 7.60 -3.58 -13.22
CA GLN A 51 8.53 -2.61 -12.63
C GLN A 51 9.08 -3.13 -11.28
N THR A 52 10.38 -2.97 -11.07
CA THR A 52 11.02 -3.15 -9.75
C THR A 52 10.92 -1.84 -8.97
N ILE A 53 10.38 -1.90 -7.76
CA ILE A 53 10.23 -0.75 -6.87
C ILE A 53 11.45 -0.63 -5.95
N ASP A 54 12.06 0.55 -5.87
CA ASP A 54 13.20 0.81 -4.99
C ASP A 54 12.76 0.94 -3.53
N ALA A 55 11.64 1.64 -3.30
CA ALA A 55 11.13 1.91 -1.97
C ALA A 55 9.62 2.20 -1.92
N ILE A 56 9.03 1.93 -0.76
CA ILE A 56 7.65 2.21 -0.40
C ILE A 56 7.68 3.22 0.74
N LEU A 57 6.98 4.35 0.59
CA LEU A 57 6.87 5.38 1.61
C LEU A 57 5.45 5.37 2.15
N ILE A 58 5.28 5.19 3.46
CA ILE A 58 3.98 5.25 4.13
C ILE A 58 3.84 6.57 4.86
N THR A 59 2.76 7.29 4.56
CA THR A 59 2.48 8.61 5.12
C THR A 59 2.02 8.53 6.58
N HIS A 60 1.11 7.60 6.88
CA HIS A 60 0.58 7.35 8.23
C HIS A 60 -0.12 5.99 8.33
N ALA A 61 -0.49 5.58 9.54
CA ALA A 61 -0.87 4.20 9.85
C ALA A 61 -2.33 3.82 9.55
N HIS A 62 -3.15 4.70 8.93
CA HIS A 62 -4.53 4.33 8.62
C HIS A 62 -4.60 3.18 7.61
N GLN A 63 -5.62 2.33 7.76
CA GLN A 63 -5.78 1.11 6.96
C GLN A 63 -5.89 1.38 5.45
N ASP A 64 -6.45 2.52 5.06
CA ASP A 64 -6.53 2.97 3.67
C ASP A 64 -5.24 3.59 3.14
N HIS A 65 -4.14 3.59 3.92
CA HIS A 65 -2.79 3.97 3.51
C HIS A 65 -1.75 2.85 3.70
N ILE A 66 -1.92 1.97 4.69
CA ILE A 66 -0.96 0.88 4.97
C ILE A 66 -1.53 -0.53 4.76
N GLY A 67 -2.85 -0.66 4.61
CA GLY A 67 -3.56 -1.93 4.75
C GLY A 67 -3.14 -3.04 3.78
N THR A 68 -2.56 -2.71 2.63
CA THR A 68 -2.03 -3.69 1.66
C THR A 68 -0.51 -3.77 1.64
N LEU A 69 0.20 -3.11 2.56
CA LEU A 69 1.66 -3.18 2.69
C LEU A 69 2.20 -4.62 2.72
N PRO A 70 1.66 -5.57 3.51
CA PRO A 70 2.14 -6.95 3.51
C PRO A 70 1.97 -7.65 2.15
N VAL A 71 0.97 -7.25 1.36
CA VAL A 71 0.75 -7.79 0.02
C VAL A 71 1.79 -7.23 -0.95
N LEU A 72 1.97 -5.91 -0.97
CA LEU A 72 2.95 -5.26 -1.85
C LEU A 72 4.39 -5.71 -1.55
N MET A 73 4.74 -5.90 -0.28
CA MET A 73 6.05 -6.43 0.13
C MET A 73 6.31 -7.84 -0.42
N ARG A 74 5.28 -8.68 -0.58
CA ARG A 74 5.43 -10.00 -1.21
C ARG A 74 5.67 -9.89 -2.73
N HIS A 75 5.05 -8.92 -3.39
CA HIS A 75 5.27 -8.66 -4.82
C HIS A 75 6.61 -7.96 -5.10
N GLN A 76 7.10 -7.15 -4.15
CA GLN A 76 8.31 -6.35 -4.27
C GLN A 76 9.26 -6.60 -3.08
N PRO A 77 9.80 -7.82 -2.93
CA PRO A 77 10.54 -8.24 -1.73
C PRO A 77 11.85 -7.46 -1.49
N HIS A 78 12.35 -6.75 -2.51
CA HIS A 78 13.56 -5.93 -2.42
C HIS A 78 13.28 -4.46 -2.07
N ALA A 79 12.01 -4.03 -2.14
CA ALA A 79 11.64 -2.65 -1.88
C ALA A 79 11.82 -2.33 -0.40
N ARG A 80 12.56 -1.26 -0.10
CA ARG A 80 12.70 -0.78 1.29
C ARG A 80 11.45 -0.02 1.71
N VAL A 81 10.96 -0.27 2.91
CA VAL A 81 9.81 0.44 3.46
C VAL A 81 10.31 1.57 4.37
N PHE A 82 9.81 2.78 4.15
CA PHE A 82 10.09 3.96 4.95
C PHE A 82 8.79 4.50 5.54
N MET A 83 8.83 4.82 6.83
CA MET A 83 7.75 5.45 7.58
C MET A 83 8.34 6.08 8.84
N THR A 84 7.57 6.92 9.52
CA THR A 84 7.97 7.41 10.85
C THR A 84 7.90 6.29 11.89
N GLU A 85 8.66 6.43 12.97
CA GLU A 85 8.63 5.49 14.11
C GLU A 85 7.20 5.31 14.64
N ALA A 86 6.49 6.41 14.88
CA ALA A 86 5.09 6.39 15.31
C ALA A 86 4.15 5.65 14.32
N THR A 87 4.37 5.80 13.01
CA THR A 87 3.60 5.07 11.99
C THR A 87 3.91 3.57 12.04
N SER A 88 5.16 3.20 12.30
CA SER A 88 5.58 1.80 12.39
C SER A 88 4.96 1.08 13.58
N GLU A 89 4.99 1.71 14.76
CA GLU A 89 4.42 1.15 15.99
C GLU A 89 2.90 0.94 15.86
N ILE A 90 2.18 1.99 15.45
CA ILE A 90 0.72 1.93 15.29
C ILE A 90 0.35 1.00 14.13
N GLY A 91 1.08 1.09 13.01
CA GLY A 91 0.83 0.30 11.81
C GLY A 91 0.97 -1.20 12.05
N SER A 92 1.98 -1.63 12.83
CA SER A 92 2.14 -3.04 13.21
C SER A 92 0.90 -3.57 13.96
N LEU A 93 0.44 -2.84 14.98
CA LEU A 93 -0.74 -3.20 15.75
C LEU A 93 -2.01 -3.26 14.88
N LEU A 94 -2.22 -2.24 14.04
CA LEU A 94 -3.38 -2.16 13.16
C LEU A 94 -3.39 -3.29 12.13
N LEU A 95 -2.25 -3.58 11.49
CA LEU A 95 -2.15 -4.67 10.51
C LEU A 95 -2.43 -6.04 11.16
N HIS A 96 -1.92 -6.29 12.37
CA HIS A 96 -2.23 -7.52 13.11
C HIS A 96 -3.72 -7.63 13.46
N ASN A 97 -4.33 -6.53 13.93
CA ASN A 97 -5.76 -6.52 14.23
C ASN A 97 -6.62 -6.73 12.97
N SER A 98 -6.21 -6.14 11.85
CA SER A 98 -6.86 -6.29 10.55
C SER A 98 -6.94 -7.78 10.13
N VAL A 99 -5.89 -8.57 10.35
CA VAL A 99 -5.92 -10.02 10.11
C VAL A 99 -6.95 -10.72 11.01
N ASN A 100 -7.00 -10.38 12.29
CA ASN A 100 -7.95 -10.98 13.24
C ASN A 100 -9.41 -10.71 12.85
N VAL A 101 -9.72 -9.46 12.47
CA VAL A 101 -11.07 -9.08 12.03
C VAL A 101 -11.45 -9.79 10.73
N MET A 102 -10.57 -9.73 9.71
CA MET A 102 -10.84 -10.35 8.41
C MET A 102 -10.97 -11.87 8.48
N THR A 103 -10.23 -12.53 9.39
CA THR A 103 -10.30 -13.99 9.56
C THR A 103 -11.62 -14.42 10.21
N ARG A 104 -12.20 -13.59 11.07
CA ARG A 104 -13.50 -13.84 11.73
C ARG A 104 -14.72 -13.57 10.85
N GLN A 105 -14.56 -12.79 9.78
CA GLN A 105 -15.61 -12.48 8.82
C GLN A 105 -15.72 -13.50 7.67
N ARG A 106 -14.82 -14.50 7.65
CA ARG A 106 -14.92 -15.67 6.76
C ARG A 106 -15.87 -16.70 7.37
#